data_AF-A0A6B2H9Z4-F1
#
_entry.id   AF-A0A6B2H9Z4-F1
#
_cell.length_a   1.000
_cell.length_b   1.000
_cell.length_c   1.000
_cell.angle_alpha   90.00
_cell.angle_beta   90.00
_cell.angle_gamma   90.00
#
_symmetry.space_group_name_H-M   'P 1'
#
loop_
_entity.id
_entity.type
_entity.pdbx_description
1 polymer ?
#
loop_
_entity_poly.entity_id
_entity_poly.type
_entity_poly.pdbx_seq_one_letter_code
_entity_poly.pdbx_strand_id
1 'polypeptide(L)'
;MKKLLLFFLFLPSYVIACDCEQPLVALDFVRSEFVFWGTVVDKEYARDSQTYTVTFDVERHFKYNEIQPKTLKFTEQSEGEITGYGTSCDYSVSKGEKWLIYAYKYNDELFFGYPCSNSNRYNQLSDVNAEELEILENGNKIDLQKIDFSYTVIGGLSREFERATSENSINSLLAQLNPGYYRFEDDPFFESVAIRVDSTGILTDVMITDWMLVETKKLYGIPIYEYGKQSEPLSKVQEDILFNLKQSKKWQPARFSGVNVNSWVYLKVRIEKGKKPYATNY
;
A
#
# COMPACT_ATOMS: atom_id res chain seq x y z
N MET A 1 22.42 57.31 -14.80
CA MET A 1 21.48 56.16 -14.84
C MET A 1 21.82 55.25 -13.67
N LYS A 2 21.02 55.27 -12.58
CA LYS A 2 21.21 54.42 -11.40
C LYS A 2 20.82 52.98 -11.77
N LYS A 3 21.80 52.07 -11.86
CA LYS A 3 21.55 50.63 -12.01
C LYS A 3 21.05 50.11 -10.67
N LEU A 4 19.75 49.82 -10.58
CA LEU A 4 19.16 49.09 -9.46
C LEU A 4 19.61 47.63 -9.62
N LEU A 5 20.60 47.21 -8.83
CA LEU A 5 21.08 45.84 -8.81
C LEU A 5 20.07 45.02 -7.99
N LEU A 6 19.19 44.30 -8.68
CA LEU A 6 18.24 43.38 -8.05
C LEU A 6 19.01 42.13 -7.61
N PHE A 7 19.37 42.05 -6.33
CA PHE A 7 20.01 40.88 -5.74
C PHE A 7 18.91 39.85 -5.43
N PHE A 8 18.64 38.93 -6.36
CA PHE A 8 17.80 37.75 -6.08
C PHE A 8 18.57 36.83 -5.13
N LEU A 9 18.31 36.98 -3.83
CA LEU A 9 18.70 36.02 -2.80
C LEU A 9 17.93 34.71 -3.05
N PHE A 10 18.54 33.80 -3.78
CA PHE A 10 18.13 32.39 -3.82
C PHE A 10 18.49 31.75 -2.47
N LEU A 11 17.63 31.93 -1.48
CA LEU A 11 17.66 31.11 -0.28
C LEU A 11 17.14 29.72 -0.63
N PRO A 12 17.84 28.63 -0.26
CA PRO A 12 17.33 27.28 -0.43
C PRO A 12 16.15 27.09 0.52
N SER A 13 14.94 27.29 0.03
CA SER A 13 13.72 26.84 0.70
C SER A 13 13.66 25.32 0.60
N TYR A 14 14.06 24.63 1.67
CA TYR A 14 13.73 23.22 1.85
C TYR A 14 12.22 23.14 2.10
N VAL A 15 11.44 23.04 1.03
CA VAL A 15 10.02 22.76 1.13
C VAL A 15 9.89 21.26 1.37
N ILE A 16 9.81 20.87 2.63
CA ILE A 16 9.41 19.50 3.00
C ILE A 16 7.89 19.46 2.79
N ALA A 17 7.49 19.11 1.57
CA ALA A 17 6.09 18.86 1.21
C ALA A 17 5.63 17.54 1.82
N CYS A 18 4.36 17.44 2.22
CA CYS A 18 3.76 16.20 2.65
C CYS A 18 3.57 15.34 1.40
N ASP A 19 4.49 14.41 1.18
CA ASP A 19 4.42 13.46 0.08
C ASP A 19 3.99 12.12 0.64
N CYS A 20 2.72 11.80 0.45
CA CYS A 20 2.18 10.52 0.80
C CYS A 20 1.10 10.11 -0.20
N GLU A 21 1.17 8.85 -0.61
CA GLU A 21 0.14 8.23 -1.42
C GLU A 21 -1.03 7.85 -0.51
N GLN A 22 -2.20 8.45 -0.75
CA GLN A 22 -3.41 8.11 -0.02
C GLN A 22 -3.78 6.64 -0.31
N PRO A 23 -3.97 5.81 0.71
CA PRO A 23 -4.29 4.39 0.50
C PRO A 23 -5.67 4.22 -0.13
N LEU A 24 -5.86 3.11 -0.84
CA LEU A 24 -7.18 2.71 -1.33
C LEU A 24 -8.16 2.55 -0.14
N VAL A 25 -9.35 3.14 -0.25
CA VAL A 25 -10.40 3.17 0.78
C VAL A 25 -10.60 1.82 1.46
N ALA A 26 -10.73 0.73 0.69
CA ALA A 26 -10.94 -0.60 1.24
C ALA A 26 -9.74 -1.13 2.06
N LEU A 27 -8.51 -0.86 1.62
CA LEU A 27 -7.33 -1.27 2.37
C LEU A 27 -7.17 -0.42 3.65
N ASP A 28 -7.50 0.86 3.57
CA ASP A 28 -7.46 1.77 4.71
C ASP A 28 -8.50 1.37 5.76
N PHE A 29 -9.71 1.02 5.32
CA PHE A 29 -10.78 0.49 6.16
C PHE A 29 -10.33 -0.80 6.89
N VAL A 30 -9.69 -1.72 6.16
CA VAL A 30 -9.28 -3.00 6.76
C VAL A 30 -8.18 -2.80 7.79
N ARG A 31 -7.19 -1.94 7.55
CA ARG A 31 -6.09 -1.69 8.52
C ARG A 31 -6.50 -0.82 9.71
N SER A 32 -7.57 -0.04 9.60
CA SER A 32 -8.06 0.84 10.67
C SER A 32 -8.63 0.02 11.84
N GLU A 33 -8.40 0.45 13.07
CA GLU A 33 -9.13 -0.08 14.22
C GLU A 33 -10.59 0.39 14.16
N PHE A 34 -10.84 1.69 14.03
CA PHE A 34 -12.19 2.26 13.90
C PHE A 34 -12.33 3.03 12.58
N VAL A 35 -13.51 2.95 11.97
CA VAL A 35 -13.89 3.83 10.87
C VAL A 35 -15.26 4.41 11.18
N PHE A 36 -15.36 5.73 11.32
CA PHE A 36 -16.58 6.37 11.77
C PHE A 36 -16.74 7.80 11.24
N TRP A 37 -18.00 8.25 11.21
CA TRP A 37 -18.37 9.64 11.03
C TRP A 37 -18.68 10.26 12.39
N GLY A 38 -18.11 11.43 12.68
CA GLY A 38 -18.28 12.10 13.97
C GLY A 38 -17.99 13.58 13.96
N THR A 39 -18.36 14.24 15.06
CA THR A 39 -18.17 15.68 15.26
C THR A 39 -17.22 15.92 16.43
N VAL A 40 -16.29 16.87 16.26
CA VAL A 40 -15.37 17.29 17.33
C VAL A 40 -16.17 18.07 18.39
N VAL A 41 -16.34 17.50 19.58
CA VAL A 41 -17.05 18.14 20.69
C VAL A 41 -16.13 18.88 21.64
N ASP A 42 -14.84 18.55 21.63
CA ASP A 42 -13.87 19.15 22.53
C ASP A 42 -12.44 19.16 21.97
N LYS A 43 -11.66 20.15 22.37
CA LYS A 43 -10.23 20.29 22.08
C LYS A 43 -9.53 20.91 23.27
N GLU A 44 -8.55 20.21 23.83
CA GLU A 44 -7.78 20.65 24.98
C GLU A 44 -6.28 20.56 24.69
N TYR A 45 -5.56 21.67 24.85
CA TYR A 45 -4.10 21.66 24.74
C TYR A 45 -3.47 21.11 26.01
N ALA A 46 -2.38 20.36 25.86
CA ALA A 46 -1.52 19.99 26.98
C ALA A 46 -0.94 21.25 27.65
N ARG A 47 -0.54 21.13 28.91
CA ARG A 47 -0.02 22.27 29.70
C ARG A 47 1.23 22.90 29.06
N ASP A 48 2.05 22.09 28.41
CA ASP A 48 3.24 22.54 27.68
C ASP A 48 2.94 23.02 26.25
N SER A 49 1.68 22.90 25.80
CA SER A 49 1.20 23.28 24.46
C SER A 49 1.90 22.54 23.30
N GLN A 50 2.54 21.40 23.59
CA GLN A 50 3.21 20.59 22.57
C GLN A 50 2.24 19.67 21.83
N THR A 51 1.15 19.28 22.49
CA THR A 51 0.10 18.45 21.94
C THR A 51 -1.28 18.99 22.29
N TYR A 52 -2.29 18.57 21.53
CA TYR A 52 -3.68 18.74 21.92
C TYR A 52 -4.42 17.40 21.85
N THR A 53 -5.45 17.25 22.67
CA THR A 53 -6.38 16.13 22.60
C THR A 53 -7.71 16.62 22.07
N VAL A 54 -8.20 15.97 21.02
CA VAL A 54 -9.55 16.17 20.50
C VAL A 54 -10.46 15.03 20.90
N THR A 55 -11.69 15.37 21.29
CA THR A 55 -12.75 14.39 21.55
C THR A 55 -13.78 14.47 20.44
N PHE A 56 -14.05 13.35 19.81
CA PHE A 56 -15.14 13.17 18.85
C PHE A 56 -16.34 12.53 19.54
N ASP A 57 -17.52 13.06 19.26
CA ASP A 57 -18.77 12.32 19.41
C ASP A 57 -19.03 11.54 18.12
N VAL A 58 -19.26 10.24 18.26
CA VAL A 58 -19.39 9.32 17.13
C VAL A 58 -20.86 9.23 16.72
N GLU A 59 -21.17 9.75 15.55
CA GLU A 59 -22.53 9.78 15.00
C GLU A 59 -22.87 8.49 14.25
N ARG A 60 -21.90 7.89 13.56
CA ARG A 60 -22.08 6.63 12.83
C ARG A 60 -20.78 5.84 12.75
N HIS A 61 -20.80 4.59 13.17
CA HIS A 61 -19.73 3.63 12.91
C HIS A 61 -19.92 3.01 11.51
N PHE A 62 -18.85 2.97 10.72
CA PHE A 62 -18.77 2.19 9.48
C PHE A 62 -18.09 0.84 9.71
N LYS A 63 -17.03 0.81 10.55
CA LYS A 63 -16.39 -0.44 10.97
C LYS A 63 -17.01 -0.96 12.26
N TYR A 64 -17.44 -2.21 12.24
CA TYR A 64 -18.07 -2.86 13.39
C TYR A 64 -17.06 -3.74 14.12
N ASN A 65 -16.75 -3.34 15.34
CA ASN A 65 -15.95 -4.13 16.27
C ASN A 65 -16.82 -4.57 17.45
N GLU A 66 -16.26 -5.37 18.37
CA GLU A 66 -16.92 -5.77 19.62
C GLU A 66 -17.36 -4.55 20.45
N ILE A 67 -16.65 -3.43 20.30
CA ILE A 67 -16.91 -2.17 20.99
C ILE A 67 -17.30 -1.12 19.95
N GLN A 68 -18.39 -0.40 20.22
CA GLN A 68 -18.84 0.75 19.44
C GLN A 68 -18.89 1.98 20.35
N PRO A 69 -17.75 2.63 20.59
CA PRO A 69 -17.68 3.75 21.52
C PRO A 69 -18.51 4.92 20.99
N LYS A 70 -19.23 5.59 21.90
CA LYS A 70 -19.94 6.83 21.56
C LYS A 70 -18.99 8.02 21.41
N THR A 71 -17.82 7.95 22.03
CA THR A 71 -16.82 9.01 21.98
C THR A 71 -15.44 8.40 21.81
N LEU A 72 -14.60 9.05 21.01
CA LEU A 72 -13.20 8.68 20.80
C LEU A 72 -12.31 9.89 21.01
N LYS A 73 -11.12 9.66 21.54
CA LYS A 73 -10.13 10.71 21.82
C LYS A 73 -8.85 10.43 21.06
N PHE A 74 -8.26 11.49 20.52
CA PHE A 74 -7.01 11.43 19.78
C PHE A 74 -6.11 12.56 20.27
N THR A 75 -4.85 12.22 20.53
CA THR A 75 -3.83 13.20 20.92
C THR A 75 -2.91 13.43 19.72
N GLU A 76 -2.88 14.67 19.25
CA GLU A 76 -2.12 15.09 18.07
C GLU A 76 -1.05 16.10 18.47
N GLN A 77 -0.04 16.25 17.61
CA GLN A 77 0.94 17.33 17.77
C GLN A 77 0.26 18.68 17.58
N SER A 78 0.64 19.66 18.41
CA SER A 78 0.12 21.02 18.27
C SER A 78 0.64 21.69 17.00
N GLU A 79 -0.18 22.59 16.48
CA GLU A 79 0.06 23.34 15.25
C GLU A 79 1.40 24.07 15.29
N GLY A 80 2.08 24.16 14.14
CA GLY A 80 3.33 24.91 14.02
C GLY A 80 3.23 26.38 14.47
N GLU A 81 2.05 26.99 14.40
CA GLU A 81 1.79 28.34 14.91
C GLU A 81 1.96 28.45 16.43
N ILE A 82 1.73 27.35 17.16
CA ILE A 82 1.86 27.25 18.62
C ILE A 82 3.26 26.77 19.00
N THR A 83 3.76 25.72 18.34
CA THR A 83 5.05 25.08 18.68
C THR A 83 6.26 25.80 18.08
N GLY A 84 6.04 26.65 17.06
CA GLY A 84 7.09 27.31 16.27
C GLY A 84 7.72 26.41 15.20
N TYR A 85 7.26 25.16 15.06
CA TYR A 85 7.78 24.18 14.11
C TYR A 85 6.68 23.71 13.16
N GLY A 86 6.48 24.46 12.08
CA GLY A 86 5.49 24.14 11.05
C GLY A 86 6.02 23.24 9.94
N THR A 87 5.29 22.19 9.59
CA THR A 87 5.51 21.39 8.38
C THR A 87 4.32 21.53 7.42
N SER A 88 4.51 21.16 6.16
CA SER A 88 3.38 21.11 5.21
C SER A 88 2.40 19.95 5.47
N CYS A 89 2.75 19.02 6.37
CA CYS A 89 1.85 17.99 6.86
C CYS A 89 1.03 18.47 8.08
N ASP A 90 1.27 19.68 8.57
CA ASP A 90 0.54 20.18 9.74
C ASP A 90 -0.93 20.33 9.40
N TYR A 91 -1.77 19.76 10.26
CA TYR A 91 -3.20 19.99 10.25
C TYR A 91 -3.68 20.24 11.67
N SER A 92 -4.74 21.03 11.76
CA SER A 92 -5.43 21.31 12.99
C SER A 92 -6.83 20.73 12.92
N VAL A 93 -7.26 20.11 14.00
CA VAL A 93 -8.65 19.72 14.19
C VAL A 93 -9.31 20.77 15.08
N SER A 94 -10.49 21.26 14.69
CA SER A 94 -11.21 22.31 15.41
C SER A 94 -12.54 21.82 15.96
N LYS A 95 -12.94 22.36 17.12
CA LYS A 95 -14.24 22.07 17.73
C LYS A 95 -15.38 22.43 16.76
N GLY A 96 -16.35 21.54 16.63
CA GLY A 96 -17.50 21.67 15.75
C GLY A 96 -17.28 21.14 14.32
N GLU A 97 -16.05 20.78 13.94
CA GLU A 97 -15.80 20.15 12.66
C GLU A 97 -16.36 18.73 12.61
N LYS A 98 -16.79 18.31 11.43
CA LYS A 98 -17.23 16.94 11.16
C LYS A 98 -16.22 16.22 10.30
N TRP A 99 -15.97 14.97 10.65
CA TRP A 99 -14.93 14.17 10.03
C TRP A 99 -15.43 12.76 9.76
N LEU A 100 -14.99 12.24 8.62
CA LEU A 100 -14.85 10.81 8.43
C LEU A 100 -13.45 10.43 8.91
N ILE A 101 -13.37 9.53 9.89
CA ILE A 101 -12.12 9.15 10.55
C ILE A 101 -11.84 7.68 10.28
N TYR A 102 -10.61 7.42 9.83
CA TYR A 102 -9.97 6.11 9.78
C TYR A 102 -8.89 6.11 10.87
N ALA A 103 -9.21 5.52 12.02
CA ALA A 103 -8.35 5.52 13.20
C ALA A 103 -7.57 4.22 13.29
N TYR A 104 -6.28 4.31 13.55
CA TYR A 104 -5.35 3.18 13.67
C TYR A 104 -4.85 3.06 15.11
N LYS A 105 -4.33 1.89 15.43
CA LYS A 105 -3.68 1.62 16.72
C LYS A 105 -2.17 1.52 16.53
N TYR A 106 -1.40 2.34 17.25
CA TYR A 106 0.06 2.29 17.28
C TYR A 106 0.54 2.41 18.72
N ASN A 107 1.40 1.49 19.17
CA ASN A 107 1.87 1.41 20.57
C ASN A 107 0.74 1.53 21.62
N ASP A 108 -0.38 0.83 21.36
CA ASP A 108 -1.60 0.86 22.17
C ASP A 108 -2.39 2.17 22.22
N GLU A 109 -1.98 3.19 21.47
CA GLU A 109 -2.68 4.46 21.33
C GLU A 109 -3.43 4.55 20.01
N LEU A 110 -4.60 5.20 20.04
CA LEU A 110 -5.37 5.50 18.85
C LEU A 110 -4.90 6.83 18.25
N PHE A 111 -4.70 6.82 16.95
CA PHE A 111 -4.38 8.02 16.18
C PHE A 111 -5.11 7.96 14.83
N PHE A 112 -5.28 9.11 14.19
CA PHE A 112 -5.65 9.17 12.78
C PHE A 112 -4.74 10.18 12.09
N GLY A 113 -4.57 10.06 10.77
CA GLY A 113 -3.68 10.93 10.01
C GLY A 113 -4.42 11.72 8.95
N TYR A 114 -3.98 12.94 8.68
CA TYR A 114 -4.35 13.73 7.51
C TYR A 114 -3.08 14.42 6.99
N PRO A 115 -2.83 14.50 5.67
CA PRO A 115 -3.63 14.00 4.55
C PRO A 115 -3.30 12.54 4.14
N CYS A 116 -2.41 11.85 4.85
CA CYS A 116 -1.89 10.53 4.43
C CYS A 116 -2.81 9.33 4.76
N SER A 117 -4.09 9.59 4.98
CA SER A 117 -5.12 8.58 5.11
C SER A 117 -6.41 9.06 4.45
N ASN A 118 -7.43 8.20 4.40
CA ASN A 118 -8.76 8.60 3.96
C ASN A 118 -9.53 9.41 5.02
N SER A 119 -8.95 9.65 6.21
CA SER A 119 -9.56 10.55 7.18
C SER A 119 -9.64 11.97 6.61
N ASN A 120 -10.82 12.58 6.62
CA ASN A 120 -11.01 13.89 6.01
C ASN A 120 -12.19 14.64 6.64
N ARG A 121 -12.16 15.96 6.51
CA ARG A 121 -13.20 16.87 7.00
C ARG A 121 -14.26 17.10 5.93
N TYR A 122 -15.51 17.13 6.35
CA TYR A 122 -16.66 17.41 5.48
C TYR A 122 -17.67 18.29 6.21
N ASN A 123 -18.55 18.99 5.49
CA ASN A 123 -19.62 19.76 6.15
C ASN A 123 -20.76 18.84 6.61
N GLN A 124 -21.00 17.75 5.86
CA GLN A 124 -22.03 16.75 6.11
C GLN A 124 -21.65 15.42 5.45
N LEU A 125 -22.23 14.33 5.91
CA LEU A 125 -21.89 12.99 5.42
C LEU A 125 -22.18 12.80 3.92
N SER A 126 -23.19 13.49 3.37
CA SER A 126 -23.52 13.43 1.94
C SER A 126 -22.48 14.08 1.03
N ASP A 127 -21.49 14.79 1.59
CA ASP A 127 -20.39 15.36 0.83
C ASP A 127 -19.26 14.33 0.59
N VAL A 128 -19.29 13.18 1.28
CA VAL A 128 -18.36 12.07 1.04
C VAL A 128 -18.66 11.45 -0.33
N ASN A 129 -17.61 11.08 -1.06
CA ASN A 129 -17.74 10.48 -2.38
C ASN A 129 -18.63 9.22 -2.33
N ALA A 130 -19.53 9.06 -3.30
CA ALA A 130 -20.48 7.94 -3.31
C ALA A 130 -19.80 6.56 -3.40
N GLU A 131 -18.71 6.43 -4.17
CA GLU A 131 -17.91 5.18 -4.27
C GLU A 131 -17.25 4.87 -2.93
N GLU A 132 -16.72 5.89 -2.23
CA GLU A 132 -16.16 5.72 -0.89
C GLU A 132 -17.24 5.29 0.12
N LEU A 133 -18.40 5.95 0.14
CA LEU A 133 -19.51 5.57 1.02
C LEU A 133 -19.97 4.14 0.75
N GLU A 134 -20.08 3.71 -0.51
CA GLU A 134 -20.45 2.34 -0.85
C GLU A 134 -19.44 1.31 -0.30
N ILE A 135 -18.14 1.61 -0.40
CA ILE A 135 -17.07 0.77 0.17
C ILE A 135 -17.19 0.72 1.69
N LEU A 136 -17.38 1.88 2.35
CA LEU A 136 -17.52 1.96 3.80
C LEU A 136 -18.72 1.17 4.33
N GLU A 137 -19.87 1.27 3.66
CA GLU A 137 -21.10 0.55 4.04
C GLU A 137 -20.98 -0.97 3.89
N ASN A 138 -20.10 -1.42 2.99
CA ASN A 138 -19.79 -2.83 2.77
C ASN A 138 -18.45 -3.26 3.36
N GLY A 139 -17.74 -2.37 4.06
CA GLY A 139 -16.35 -2.58 4.46
C GLY A 139 -16.15 -3.80 5.36
N ASN A 140 -17.12 -4.09 6.24
CA ASN A 140 -17.08 -5.26 7.12
C ASN A 140 -17.23 -6.60 6.37
N LYS A 141 -17.53 -6.58 5.06
CA LYS A 141 -17.62 -7.76 4.19
C LYS A 141 -16.38 -7.91 3.29
N ILE A 142 -15.39 -7.04 3.43
CA ILE A 142 -14.15 -7.14 2.65
C ILE A 142 -13.42 -8.42 3.05
N ASP A 143 -13.19 -9.27 2.06
CA ASP A 143 -12.45 -10.51 2.21
C ASP A 143 -11.08 -10.35 1.54
N LEU A 144 -10.03 -10.21 2.35
CA LEU A 144 -8.67 -10.03 1.88
C LEU A 144 -8.17 -11.22 1.04
N GLN A 145 -8.72 -12.42 1.23
CA GLN A 145 -8.32 -13.61 0.49
C GLN A 145 -8.90 -13.65 -0.93
N LYS A 146 -9.76 -12.68 -1.30
CA LYS A 146 -10.25 -12.50 -2.68
C LYS A 146 -9.43 -11.49 -3.48
N ILE A 147 -8.49 -10.80 -2.85
CA ILE A 147 -7.63 -9.79 -3.46
C ILE A 147 -6.28 -10.42 -3.76
N ASP A 148 -5.77 -10.21 -4.98
CA ASP A 148 -4.40 -10.57 -5.33
C ASP A 148 -3.48 -9.38 -5.04
N PHE A 149 -2.75 -9.43 -3.93
CA PHE A 149 -1.86 -8.34 -3.52
C PHE A 149 -0.64 -8.26 -4.43
N SER A 150 -0.32 -7.05 -4.89
CA SER A 150 0.86 -6.72 -5.68
C SER A 150 1.40 -5.37 -5.22
N TYR A 151 2.60 -5.00 -5.67
CA TYR A 151 3.17 -3.68 -5.37
C TYR A 151 2.21 -2.54 -5.76
N THR A 152 1.53 -2.67 -6.91
CA THR A 152 0.54 -1.70 -7.40
C THR A 152 -0.68 -1.59 -6.48
N VAL A 153 -1.16 -2.71 -5.93
CA VAL A 153 -2.33 -2.71 -5.02
C VAL A 153 -1.97 -2.13 -3.65
N ILE A 154 -0.75 -2.42 -3.17
CA ILE A 154 -0.30 -2.01 -1.84
C ILE A 154 0.02 -0.51 -1.80
N GLY A 155 0.61 0.04 -2.86
CA GLY A 155 1.06 1.43 -2.90
C GLY A 155 1.92 1.80 -1.69
N GLY A 156 1.57 2.90 -1.02
CA GLY A 156 2.21 3.37 0.22
C GLY A 156 2.13 2.44 1.45
N LEU A 157 1.36 1.34 1.41
CA LEU A 157 1.13 0.44 2.55
C LEU A 157 2.18 -0.69 2.68
N SER A 158 3.42 -0.41 2.29
CA SER A 158 4.49 -1.41 2.26
C SER A 158 4.90 -1.95 3.63
N ARG A 159 4.63 -1.21 4.72
CA ARG A 159 4.97 -1.63 6.10
C ARG A 159 3.99 -2.67 6.63
N GLU A 160 2.77 -2.67 6.11
CA GLU A 160 1.68 -3.57 6.45
C GLU A 160 1.74 -4.87 5.64
N PHE A 161 2.62 -4.95 4.63
CA PHE A 161 2.73 -6.09 3.73
C PHE A 161 4.03 -6.90 3.89
N GLU A 162 3.89 -8.15 4.28
CA GLU A 162 4.94 -9.17 4.24
C GLU A 162 4.84 -9.95 2.93
N ARG A 163 5.90 -9.95 2.12
CA ARG A 163 5.92 -10.64 0.81
C ARG A 163 5.94 -12.16 1.00
N ALA A 164 5.34 -12.89 0.06
CA ALA A 164 5.46 -14.34 0.00
C ALA A 164 6.91 -14.74 -0.28
N THR A 165 7.40 -15.79 0.40
CA THR A 165 8.76 -16.31 0.21
C THR A 165 8.76 -17.81 -0.02
N SER A 166 9.50 -18.25 -1.03
CA SER A 166 9.62 -19.64 -1.42
C SER A 166 10.37 -20.46 -0.35
N GLU A 167 9.85 -21.63 0.03
CA GLU A 167 10.55 -22.55 0.94
C GLU A 167 11.83 -23.10 0.29
N ASN A 168 11.79 -23.31 -1.03
CA ASN A 168 12.95 -23.69 -1.83
C ASN A 168 13.67 -22.44 -2.32
N SER A 169 15.00 -22.48 -2.38
CA SER A 169 15.76 -21.37 -2.99
C SER A 169 15.43 -21.26 -4.48
N ILE A 170 14.81 -20.15 -4.89
CA ILE A 170 14.52 -19.84 -6.31
C ILE A 170 15.78 -19.92 -7.16
N ASN A 171 16.90 -19.40 -6.66
CA ASN A 171 18.19 -19.49 -7.34
C ASN A 171 18.68 -20.93 -7.49
N SER A 172 18.36 -21.82 -6.55
CA SER A 172 18.72 -23.25 -6.67
C SER A 172 17.88 -23.97 -7.72
N LEU A 173 16.62 -23.58 -7.91
CA LEU A 173 15.78 -24.09 -8.99
C LEU A 173 16.32 -23.62 -10.36
N LEU A 174 16.65 -22.33 -10.47
CA LEU A 174 17.17 -21.76 -11.71
C LEU A 174 18.59 -22.24 -12.05
N ALA A 175 19.39 -22.62 -11.05
CA ALA A 175 20.74 -23.17 -11.27
C ALA A 175 20.75 -24.51 -12.04
N GLN A 176 19.60 -25.14 -12.25
CA GLN A 176 19.44 -26.35 -13.07
C GLN A 176 19.45 -26.04 -14.57
N LEU A 177 19.21 -24.78 -14.95
CA LEU A 177 19.31 -24.33 -16.33
C LEU A 177 20.78 -24.38 -16.77
N ASN A 178 21.02 -24.76 -18.03
CA ASN A 178 22.34 -24.73 -18.65
C ASN A 178 22.43 -23.58 -19.66
N PRO A 179 23.02 -22.42 -19.30
CA PRO A 179 23.12 -21.26 -20.20
C PRO A 179 23.76 -21.56 -21.55
N GLY A 180 24.66 -22.55 -21.62
CA GLY A 180 25.33 -22.95 -22.87
C GLY A 180 24.42 -23.64 -23.89
N TYR A 181 23.23 -24.10 -23.47
CA TYR A 181 22.23 -24.70 -24.36
C TYR A 181 21.42 -23.66 -25.14
N TYR A 182 21.37 -22.42 -24.65
CA TYR A 182 20.56 -21.37 -25.23
C TYR A 182 21.38 -20.44 -26.10
N ARG A 183 20.76 -19.95 -27.18
CA ARG A 183 21.30 -18.85 -27.98
C ARG A 183 20.51 -17.60 -27.60
N PHE A 184 21.19 -16.66 -26.96
CA PHE A 184 20.64 -15.36 -26.65
C PHE A 184 21.10 -14.34 -27.68
N GLU A 185 20.22 -13.41 -28.06
CA GLU A 185 20.61 -12.21 -28.80
C GLU A 185 21.41 -11.27 -27.91
N ASP A 186 20.99 -11.15 -26.64
CA ASP A 186 21.63 -10.34 -25.59
C ASP A 186 22.28 -11.20 -24.50
N ASP A 187 23.45 -10.79 -24.01
CA ASP A 187 24.14 -11.41 -22.88
C ASP A 187 24.60 -10.31 -21.89
N PRO A 188 24.00 -10.21 -20.68
CA PRO A 188 23.06 -11.16 -20.08
C PRO A 188 21.64 -11.07 -20.65
N PHE A 189 20.99 -12.23 -20.76
CA PHE A 189 19.55 -12.36 -21.02
C PHE A 189 18.77 -12.08 -19.73
N PHE A 190 17.71 -11.30 -19.84
CA PHE A 190 16.80 -11.02 -18.74
C PHE A 190 15.39 -11.49 -19.08
N GLU A 191 14.74 -12.08 -18.09
CA GLU A 191 13.35 -12.47 -18.20
C GLU A 191 12.56 -12.06 -16.97
N SER A 192 11.33 -11.63 -17.22
CA SER A 192 10.42 -11.16 -16.19
C SER A 192 9.38 -12.22 -15.91
N VAL A 193 9.28 -12.63 -14.65
CA VAL A 193 8.39 -13.71 -14.23
C VAL A 193 7.48 -13.22 -13.11
N ALA A 194 6.18 -13.48 -13.25
CA ALA A 194 5.20 -13.30 -12.20
C ALA A 194 4.79 -14.67 -11.65
N ILE A 195 4.82 -14.80 -10.33
CA ILE A 195 4.41 -16.00 -9.59
C ILE A 195 3.20 -15.64 -8.75
N ARG A 196 2.12 -16.42 -8.85
CA ARG A 196 0.95 -16.29 -7.98
C ARG A 196 1.03 -17.31 -6.86
N VAL A 197 0.92 -16.82 -5.63
CA VAL A 197 0.86 -17.63 -4.41
C VAL A 197 -0.45 -17.31 -3.71
N ASP A 198 -1.21 -18.34 -3.34
CA ASP A 198 -2.45 -18.14 -2.59
C ASP A 198 -2.18 -17.90 -1.09
N SER A 199 -3.24 -17.54 -0.36
CA SER A 199 -3.21 -17.29 1.09
C SER A 199 -2.82 -18.52 1.94
N THR A 200 -2.75 -19.72 1.34
CA THR A 200 -2.27 -20.94 2.01
C THR A 200 -0.79 -21.23 1.75
N GLY A 201 -0.15 -20.45 0.88
CA GLY A 201 1.25 -20.65 0.50
C GLY A 201 1.43 -21.62 -0.67
N ILE A 202 0.36 -21.93 -1.41
CA ILE A 202 0.43 -22.80 -2.58
C ILE A 202 0.67 -21.94 -3.82
N LEU A 203 1.64 -22.36 -4.64
CA LEU A 203 1.87 -21.78 -5.95
C LEU A 203 0.69 -22.16 -6.87
N THR A 204 -0.02 -21.15 -7.36
CA THR A 204 -1.19 -21.33 -8.23
C THR A 204 -0.90 -21.00 -9.68
N ASP A 205 0.08 -20.12 -9.93
CA ASP A 205 0.48 -19.77 -11.29
C ASP A 205 1.95 -19.31 -11.38
N VAL A 206 2.54 -19.51 -12.56
CA VAL A 206 3.86 -18.97 -12.95
C VAL A 206 3.79 -18.62 -14.43
N MET A 207 4.07 -17.37 -14.75
CA MET A 207 4.02 -16.86 -16.12
C MET A 207 5.18 -15.92 -16.43
N ILE A 208 5.55 -15.89 -17.71
CA ILE A 208 6.39 -14.83 -18.26
C ILE A 208 5.53 -13.59 -18.47
N THR A 209 6.05 -12.42 -18.14
CA THR A 209 5.32 -11.15 -18.26
C THR A 209 6.13 -10.11 -19.03
N ASP A 210 5.44 -9.33 -19.84
CA ASP A 210 5.95 -8.13 -20.51
C ASP A 210 5.68 -6.85 -19.69
N TRP A 211 5.22 -6.99 -18.45
CA TRP A 211 4.80 -5.91 -17.54
C TRP A 211 3.55 -5.13 -17.96
N MET A 212 2.83 -5.56 -19.00
CA MET A 212 1.56 -4.95 -19.35
C MET A 212 0.45 -5.51 -18.45
N LEU A 213 0.16 -4.76 -17.39
CA LEU A 213 -1.01 -4.96 -16.54
C LEU A 213 -2.20 -4.23 -17.15
N VAL A 214 -3.31 -4.95 -17.32
CA VAL A 214 -4.59 -4.37 -17.73
C VAL A 214 -5.53 -4.44 -16.54
N GLU A 215 -6.04 -3.28 -16.10
CA GLU A 215 -7.13 -3.25 -15.14
C GLU A 215 -8.37 -3.85 -15.80
N THR A 216 -8.88 -4.96 -15.25
CA THR A 216 -10.02 -5.67 -15.83
C THR A 216 -11.32 -5.35 -15.10
N LYS A 217 -11.25 -5.13 -13.79
CA LYS A 217 -12.38 -4.83 -12.91
C LYS A 217 -11.90 -4.24 -11.59
N LYS A 218 -12.84 -3.74 -10.79
CA LYS A 218 -12.61 -3.40 -9.38
C LYS A 218 -13.31 -4.39 -8.45
N LEU A 219 -12.67 -4.72 -7.35
CA LEU A 219 -13.24 -5.47 -6.23
C LEU A 219 -13.06 -4.65 -4.96
N TYR A 220 -14.16 -4.27 -4.30
CA TYR A 220 -14.12 -3.35 -3.15
C TYR A 220 -13.43 -2.00 -3.47
N GLY A 221 -13.55 -1.52 -4.70
CA GLY A 221 -12.82 -0.33 -5.17
C GLY A 221 -11.33 -0.56 -5.47
N ILE A 222 -10.81 -1.76 -5.22
CA ILE A 222 -9.42 -2.12 -5.52
C ILE A 222 -9.33 -2.61 -6.97
N PRO A 223 -8.47 -2.03 -7.81
CA PRO A 223 -8.29 -2.48 -9.17
C PRO A 223 -7.67 -3.88 -9.19
N ILE A 224 -8.28 -4.77 -9.97
CA ILE A 224 -7.76 -6.10 -10.27
C ILE A 224 -7.07 -6.00 -11.62
N TYR A 225 -5.79 -6.36 -11.62
CA TYR A 225 -4.97 -6.38 -12.81
C TYR A 225 -4.78 -7.82 -13.29
N GLU A 226 -4.93 -8.02 -14.59
CA GLU A 226 -4.51 -9.23 -15.26
C GLU A 226 -3.34 -8.90 -16.19
N TYR A 227 -2.39 -9.83 -16.31
CA TYR A 227 -1.34 -9.68 -17.32
C TYR A 227 -1.94 -9.90 -18.70
N GLY A 228 -1.50 -9.09 -19.65
CA GLY A 228 -1.79 -9.31 -21.05
C GLY A 228 -1.46 -10.74 -21.47
N LYS A 229 -2.29 -11.34 -22.32
CA LYS A 229 -1.95 -12.63 -22.93
C LYS A 229 -0.74 -12.42 -23.82
N GLN A 230 0.31 -13.20 -23.58
CA GLN A 230 1.48 -13.22 -24.44
C GLN A 230 1.04 -13.61 -25.86
N SER A 231 1.30 -12.73 -26.83
CA SER A 231 0.91 -12.91 -28.23
C SER A 231 1.82 -13.89 -28.98
N GLU A 232 3.05 -14.05 -28.50
CA GLU A 232 4.08 -14.89 -29.10
C GLU A 232 4.26 -16.21 -28.32
N PRO A 233 4.62 -17.31 -29.00
CA PRO A 233 4.97 -18.56 -28.33
C PRO A 233 6.21 -18.39 -27.46
N LEU A 234 6.24 -19.12 -26.33
CA LEU A 234 7.40 -19.13 -25.44
C LEU A 234 8.65 -19.68 -26.15
N SER A 235 9.78 -19.00 -25.96
CA SER A 235 11.10 -19.52 -26.30
C SER A 235 11.47 -20.70 -25.39
N LYS A 236 12.44 -21.51 -25.83
CA LYS A 236 12.88 -22.68 -25.06
C LYS A 236 13.42 -22.32 -23.67
N VAL A 237 14.13 -21.19 -23.54
CA VAL A 237 14.64 -20.74 -22.24
C VAL A 237 13.49 -20.32 -21.31
N GLN A 238 12.46 -19.65 -21.83
CA GLN A 238 11.28 -19.28 -21.06
C GLN A 238 10.52 -20.52 -20.57
N GLU A 239 10.31 -21.52 -21.44
CA GLU A 239 9.70 -22.80 -21.04
C GLU A 239 10.47 -23.47 -19.88
N ASP A 240 11.80 -23.51 -19.98
CA ASP A 240 12.64 -24.15 -18.96
C ASP A 240 12.65 -23.33 -17.66
N ILE A 241 12.62 -22.00 -17.72
CA ILE A 241 12.44 -21.12 -16.54
C ILE A 241 11.11 -21.46 -15.85
N LEU A 242 10.00 -21.48 -16.58
CA LEU A 242 8.68 -21.80 -16.03
C LEU A 242 8.65 -23.21 -15.43
N PHE A 243 9.23 -24.19 -16.13
CA PHE A 243 9.29 -25.57 -15.66
C PHE A 243 10.01 -25.71 -14.32
N ASN A 244 11.17 -25.05 -14.18
CA ASN A 244 11.96 -25.08 -12.94
C ASN A 244 11.27 -24.33 -11.80
N LEU A 245 10.70 -23.15 -12.05
CA LEU A 245 10.03 -22.36 -11.02
C LEU A 245 8.75 -23.01 -10.51
N LYS A 246 8.01 -23.73 -11.38
CA LYS A 246 6.83 -24.52 -10.98
C LYS A 246 7.14 -25.67 -10.02
N GLN A 247 8.41 -26.03 -9.84
CA GLN A 247 8.82 -26.99 -8.81
C GLN A 247 8.78 -26.39 -7.39
N SER A 248 8.71 -25.06 -7.26
CA SER A 248 8.52 -24.39 -5.97
C SER A 248 7.07 -24.46 -5.49
N LYS A 249 6.62 -25.67 -5.15
CA LYS A 249 5.21 -25.91 -4.80
C LYS A 249 4.75 -25.25 -3.49
N LYS A 250 5.68 -24.95 -2.57
CA LYS A 250 5.39 -24.43 -1.23
C LYS A 250 6.12 -23.13 -0.93
N TRP A 251 5.36 -22.20 -0.38
CA TRP A 251 5.78 -20.85 -0.01
C TRP A 251 5.25 -20.52 1.37
N GLN A 252 5.96 -19.67 2.10
CA GLN A 252 5.33 -18.88 3.14
C GLN A 252 4.41 -17.87 2.45
N PRO A 253 3.10 -17.84 2.77
CA PRO A 253 2.16 -16.94 2.14
C PRO A 253 2.49 -15.49 2.48
N ALA A 254 2.11 -14.57 1.61
CA ALA A 254 2.15 -13.16 1.93
C ALA A 254 1.16 -12.82 3.04
N ARG A 255 1.44 -11.77 3.79
CA ARG A 255 0.56 -11.28 4.86
C ARG A 255 0.31 -9.80 4.70
N PHE A 256 -0.94 -9.37 4.87
CA PHE A 256 -1.32 -7.97 4.94
C PHE A 256 -1.99 -7.72 6.28
N SER A 257 -1.45 -6.78 7.07
CA SER A 257 -1.90 -6.49 8.44
C SER A 257 -2.03 -7.77 9.30
N GLY A 258 -1.08 -8.69 9.14
CA GLY A 258 -1.01 -9.96 9.87
C GLY A 258 -1.89 -11.09 9.32
N VAL A 259 -2.76 -10.85 8.34
CA VAL A 259 -3.64 -11.85 7.71
C VAL A 259 -3.00 -12.42 6.46
N ASN A 260 -3.05 -13.74 6.27
CA ASN A 260 -2.54 -14.35 5.03
C ASN A 260 -3.42 -13.97 3.82
N VAL A 261 -2.77 -13.60 2.72
CA VAL A 261 -3.44 -13.11 1.50
C VAL A 261 -2.86 -13.75 0.24
N ASN A 262 -3.62 -13.73 -0.85
CA ASN A 262 -3.08 -14.07 -2.16
C ASN A 262 -2.13 -12.96 -2.61
N SER A 263 -1.08 -13.32 -3.35
CA SER A 263 -0.10 -12.34 -3.80
C SER A 263 0.58 -12.71 -5.11
N TRP A 264 1.06 -11.67 -5.78
CA TRP A 264 1.99 -11.76 -6.88
C TRP A 264 3.42 -11.48 -6.41
N VAL A 265 4.32 -12.41 -6.73
CA VAL A 265 5.77 -12.25 -6.56
C VAL A 265 6.39 -12.01 -7.93
N TYR A 266 7.19 -10.95 -8.02
CA TYR A 266 7.78 -10.47 -9.26
C TYR A 266 9.27 -10.72 -9.25
N LEU A 267 9.75 -11.48 -10.22
CA LEU A 267 11.15 -11.87 -10.35
C LEU A 267 11.75 -11.34 -11.65
N LYS A 268 12.97 -10.80 -11.55
CA LYS A 268 13.87 -10.62 -12.69
C LYS A 268 14.85 -11.79 -12.73
N VAL A 269 14.68 -12.70 -13.68
CA VAL A 269 15.63 -13.77 -13.94
C VAL A 269 16.74 -13.22 -14.81
N ARG A 270 17.99 -13.48 -14.42
CA ARG A 270 19.18 -13.15 -15.21
C ARG A 270 19.92 -14.43 -15.59
N ILE A 271 20.21 -14.58 -16.87
CA ILE A 271 21.01 -15.67 -17.42
C ILE A 271 22.19 -15.07 -18.17
N GLU A 272 23.40 -15.52 -17.83
CA GLU A 272 24.63 -15.05 -18.44
C GLU A 272 25.53 -16.24 -18.78
N LYS A 273 26.21 -16.20 -19.93
CA LYS A 273 27.09 -17.30 -20.31
C LYS A 273 28.19 -17.51 -19.27
N GLY A 274 28.42 -18.78 -18.91
CA GLY A 274 29.44 -19.15 -17.93
C GLY A 274 29.11 -18.84 -16.47
N LYS A 275 27.91 -18.31 -16.17
CA LYS A 275 27.46 -18.04 -14.79
C LYS A 275 26.19 -18.82 -14.46
N LYS A 276 25.98 -19.10 -13.17
CA LYS A 276 24.72 -19.70 -12.71
C LYS A 276 23.58 -18.67 -12.82
N PRO A 277 22.44 -19.03 -13.42
CA PRO A 277 21.26 -18.20 -13.40
C PRO A 277 20.80 -17.86 -11.98
N TYR A 278 20.25 -16.67 -11.82
CA TYR A 278 19.69 -16.21 -10.55
C TYR A 278 18.49 -15.29 -10.80
N ALA A 279 17.67 -15.12 -9.77
CA ALA A 279 16.57 -14.18 -9.75
C ALA A 279 16.74 -13.13 -8.65
N THR A 280 16.25 -11.94 -8.91
CA THR A 280 16.05 -10.88 -7.91
C THR A 280 14.57 -10.53 -7.86
N ASN A 281 14.07 -10.22 -6.67
CA ASN A 281 12.75 -9.58 -6.57
C ASN A 281 12.83 -8.18 -7.19
N TYR A 282 11.73 -7.75 -7.80
CA TYR A 282 11.51 -6.33 -8.09
C TYR A 282 11.13 -5.55 -6.82
#